data_AF-A0A655DZ29-F1
#
_entry.id   AF-A0A655DZ29-F1
#
_cell.length_a   1.000
_cell.length_b   1.000
_cell.length_c   1.000
_cell.angle_alpha   90.00
_cell.angle_beta   90.00
_cell.angle_gamma   90.00
#
_symmetry.space_group_name_H-M   'P 1'
#
loop_
_entity.id
_entity.type
_entity.pdbx_description
1 polymer ?
#
loop_
_entity_poly.entity_id
_entity_poly.type
_entity_poly.pdbx_seq_one_letter_code
_entity_poly.pdbx_strand_id
1 'polypeptide(L)'
;MGYPLHGHELSLDISPLQARCGWAVGWRKDAFFGRAALLAEKAAGPRRLLRGLRMVGRGVLRPGLAVLVGDETVGVTTSGTFSPTLQVGIGLALIDSDAGIEDGQQINVDVRGRAVECQVVCPPFVAVKTR
;
A
#
# COMPACT_ATOMS: atom_id res chain seq x y z
N MET A 1 9.68 -4.02 -6.61
CA MET A 1 8.54 -3.94 -7.55
C MET A 1 7.27 -3.46 -6.87
N GLY A 2 6.87 -4.01 -5.72
CA GLY A 2 5.59 -3.62 -5.09
C GLY A 2 4.38 -4.20 -5.84
N TYR A 3 4.53 -5.40 -6.38
CA TYR A 3 3.41 -6.15 -6.92
C TYR A 3 2.54 -6.68 -5.78
N PRO A 4 1.21 -6.68 -5.95
CA PRO A 4 0.30 -7.21 -4.95
C PRO A 4 0.36 -8.74 -4.91
N LEU A 5 0.12 -9.32 -3.74
CA LEU A 5 -0.09 -10.74 -3.54
C LEU A 5 -1.53 -11.00 -3.06
N HIS A 6 -2.23 -11.97 -3.69
CA HIS A 6 -3.53 -12.39 -3.20
C HIS A 6 -3.41 -13.01 -1.80
N GLY A 7 -4.29 -12.59 -0.89
CA GLY A 7 -4.19 -12.88 0.54
C GLY A 7 -3.49 -11.78 1.36
N HIS A 8 -2.86 -10.79 0.69
CA HIS A 8 -2.22 -9.64 1.34
C HIS A 8 -2.80 -8.31 0.85
N GLU A 9 -2.53 -7.96 -0.41
CA GLU A 9 -3.00 -6.70 -1.02
C GLU A 9 -4.25 -6.88 -1.88
N LEU A 10 -4.60 -8.13 -2.20
CA LEU A 10 -5.81 -8.48 -2.93
C LEU A 10 -6.58 -9.54 -2.12
N SER A 11 -7.84 -9.26 -1.83
CA SER A 11 -8.74 -10.17 -1.13
C SER A 11 -10.20 -9.84 -1.48
N LEU A 12 -11.15 -10.57 -0.90
CA LEU A 12 -12.56 -10.25 -1.04
C LEU A 12 -12.93 -8.89 -0.43
N ASP A 13 -12.12 -8.40 0.51
CA ASP A 13 -12.36 -7.14 1.25
C ASP A 13 -11.59 -5.94 0.68
N ILE A 14 -10.66 -6.18 -0.25
CA ILE A 14 -9.79 -5.16 -0.84
C ILE A 14 -10.06 -5.05 -2.33
N SER A 15 -10.60 -3.92 -2.75
CA SER A 15 -10.90 -3.70 -4.16
C SER A 15 -9.62 -3.50 -5.00
N PRO A 16 -9.66 -3.76 -6.32
CA PRO A 16 -8.56 -3.42 -7.22
C PRO A 16 -8.17 -1.93 -7.19
N LEU A 17 -9.10 -1.03 -6.85
CA LEU A 17 -8.82 0.40 -6.74
C LEU A 17 -8.04 0.71 -5.45
N GLN A 18 -8.43 0.11 -4.32
CA GLN A 18 -7.69 0.19 -3.06
C GLN A 18 -6.27 -0.36 -3.22
N ALA A 19 -6.12 -1.50 -3.91
CA ALA A 19 -4.83 -2.12 -4.23
C ALA A 19 -4.00 -1.36 -5.30
N ARG A 20 -4.46 -0.20 -5.80
CA ARG A 20 -3.85 0.55 -6.93
C ARG A 20 -3.64 -0.29 -8.20
N CYS A 21 -4.45 -1.32 -8.39
CA CYS A 21 -4.46 -2.20 -9.56
C CYS A 21 -5.50 -1.78 -10.61
N GLY A 22 -6.00 -0.55 -10.54
CA GLY A 22 -6.96 0.00 -11.51
C GLY A 22 -6.45 0.00 -12.96
N TRP A 23 -5.13 -0.07 -13.18
CA TRP A 23 -4.51 -0.19 -14.50
C TRP A 23 -4.81 -1.53 -15.19
N ALA A 24 -5.11 -2.59 -14.43
CA ALA A 24 -5.43 -3.92 -14.95
C ALA A 24 -6.94 -4.08 -15.26
N VAL A 25 -7.78 -3.12 -14.88
CA VAL A 25 -9.22 -3.17 -15.09
C VAL A 25 -9.56 -2.69 -16.50
N GLY A 26 -10.27 -3.53 -17.26
CA GLY A 26 -10.73 -3.22 -18.61
C GLY A 26 -11.90 -2.23 -18.64
N TRP A 27 -11.68 -0.97 -18.26
CA TRP A 27 -12.72 0.06 -18.10
C TRP A 27 -13.60 0.30 -19.34
N ARG A 28 -13.07 0.02 -20.54
CA ARG A 28 -13.77 0.18 -21.82
C ARG A 28 -14.72 -0.97 -22.15
N LYS A 29 -14.69 -2.08 -21.40
CA LYS A 29 -15.62 -3.19 -21.61
C LYS A 29 -17.03 -2.78 -21.19
N ASP A 30 -18.01 -3.13 -22.01
CA ASP A 30 -19.42 -2.82 -21.75
C ASP A 30 -19.91 -3.51 -20.46
N ALA A 31 -19.49 -4.76 -20.24
CA ALA A 31 -19.85 -5.54 -19.06
C ALA A 31 -18.68 -6.38 -18.51
N PHE A 32 -18.62 -6.50 -17.18
CA PHE A 32 -17.81 -7.46 -16.44
C PHE A 32 -18.33 -7.54 -14.98
N PHE A 33 -18.02 -8.63 -14.28
CA PHE A 33 -18.44 -8.80 -12.88
C PHE A 33 -17.87 -7.69 -11.99
N GLY A 34 -18.75 -7.04 -11.22
CA GLY A 34 -18.36 -5.95 -10.32
C GLY A 34 -18.19 -4.57 -10.99
N ARG A 35 -18.49 -4.42 -12.29
CA ARG A 35 -18.33 -3.14 -13.03
C ARG A 35 -19.03 -1.97 -12.35
N ALA A 36 -20.30 -2.12 -11.95
CA ALA A 36 -21.05 -1.05 -11.31
C ALA A 36 -20.42 -0.60 -9.98
N ALA A 37 -20.00 -1.56 -9.15
CA ALA A 37 -19.35 -1.28 -7.88
C ALA A 37 -18.00 -0.57 -8.05
N LEU A 38 -17.17 -1.02 -8.99
CA LEU A 38 -15.88 -0.38 -9.26
C LEU A 38 -16.03 1.02 -9.87
N LEU A 39 -17.04 1.27 -10.69
CA LEU A 39 -17.31 2.62 -11.20
C LEU A 39 -17.77 3.56 -10.08
N ALA A 40 -18.63 3.09 -9.18
CA ALA A 40 -19.06 3.85 -8.02
C ALA A 40 -17.87 4.20 -7.10
N GLU A 41 -17.03 3.22 -6.77
CA GLU A 41 -15.82 3.46 -5.97
C GLU A 41 -14.81 4.37 -6.69
N LYS A 42 -14.65 4.22 -8.01
CA LYS A 42 -13.78 5.11 -8.79
C LYS A 42 -14.25 6.57 -8.77
N ALA A 43 -15.56 6.79 -8.81
CA ALA A 43 -16.16 8.13 -8.75
C ALA A 43 -16.07 8.74 -7.36
N ALA A 44 -16.30 7.94 -6.30
CA ALA A 44 -16.21 8.40 -4.91
C ALA A 44 -14.76 8.55 -4.42
N GLY A 45 -13.83 7.82 -5.02
CA GLY A 45 -12.48 7.59 -4.48
C GLY A 45 -12.46 6.38 -3.53
N PRO A 46 -11.43 5.52 -3.60
CA PRO A 46 -11.31 4.40 -2.68
C PRO A 46 -11.02 4.92 -1.26
N ARG A 47 -11.68 4.32 -0.25
CA ARG A 47 -11.53 4.69 1.17
C ARG A 47 -10.11 4.50 1.72
N ARG A 48 -9.34 3.61 1.10
CA ARG A 48 -7.97 3.24 1.46
C ARG A 48 -7.16 3.08 0.19
N LEU A 49 -5.87 3.34 0.27
CA LEU A 49 -4.95 3.17 -0.84
C LEU A 49 -3.72 2.38 -0.42
N LEU A 50 -3.31 1.46 -1.29
CA LEU A 50 -2.07 0.75 -1.15
C LEU A 50 -0.89 1.71 -1.37
N ARG A 51 0.05 1.73 -0.44
CA ARG A 51 1.27 2.54 -0.48
C ARG A 51 2.48 1.67 -0.20
N GLY A 52 3.62 2.04 -0.79
CA GLY A 52 4.89 1.47 -0.41
C GLY A 52 5.46 2.19 0.79
N LEU A 53 6.11 1.45 1.69
CA LEU A 53 6.83 1.97 2.84
C LEU A 53 8.28 1.54 2.75
N ARG A 54 9.18 2.50 2.99
CA ARG A 54 10.62 2.28 3.10
C ARG A 54 11.08 2.72 4.47
N MET A 55 11.63 1.81 5.28
CA MET A 55 12.17 2.18 6.58
C MET A 55 13.33 3.16 6.43
N VAL A 56 13.36 4.22 7.24
CA VAL A 56 14.49 5.14 7.33
C VAL A 56 15.63 4.50 8.12
N GLY A 57 15.28 3.78 9.19
CA GLY A 57 16.22 3.05 10.04
C GLY A 57 16.38 1.56 9.69
N ARG A 58 17.05 0.84 10.59
CA ARG A 58 17.21 -0.61 10.50
C ARG A 58 15.95 -1.31 10.99
N GLY A 59 15.65 -2.45 10.38
CA GLY A 59 14.54 -3.31 10.78
C GLY A 59 13.85 -3.93 9.56
N VAL A 60 12.75 -4.61 9.82
CA VAL A 60 11.93 -5.21 8.78
C VAL A 60 10.47 -5.10 9.15
N LEU A 61 9.65 -4.62 8.22
CA LEU A 61 8.20 -4.61 8.37
C LEU A 61 7.63 -6.02 8.19
N ARG A 62 6.49 -6.28 8.82
CA ARG A 62 5.72 -7.52 8.71
C ARG A 62 4.26 -7.16 8.42
N PRO A 63 3.43 -8.10 7.94
CA PRO A 63 1.99 -7.89 7.87
C PRO A 63 1.38 -7.57 9.25
N GLY A 64 0.33 -6.76 9.28
CA GLY A 64 -0.49 -6.50 10.47
C GLY A 64 0.04 -5.43 11.44
N LEU A 65 1.04 -4.64 11.05
CA LEU A 65 1.57 -3.55 11.87
C LEU A 65 0.76 -2.27 11.64
N ALA A 66 0.44 -1.55 12.72
CA ALA A 66 -0.29 -0.29 12.64
C ALA A 66 0.57 0.80 11.99
N VAL A 67 0.00 1.52 11.03
CA VAL A 67 0.61 2.71 10.42
C VAL A 67 0.09 3.93 11.16
N LEU A 68 0.99 4.81 11.60
CA LEU A 68 0.72 5.89 12.54
C LEU A 68 1.05 7.27 11.96
N VAL A 69 0.19 8.24 12.25
CA VAL A 69 0.44 9.68 12.09
C VAL A 69 0.23 10.33 13.45
N GLY A 70 1.32 10.76 14.09
CA GLY A 70 1.28 11.06 15.53
C GLY A 70 0.87 9.81 16.32
N ASP A 71 -0.19 9.94 17.13
CA ASP A 71 -0.77 8.86 17.92
C ASP A 71 -1.95 8.15 17.23
N GLU A 72 -2.35 8.62 16.04
CA GLU A 72 -3.49 8.06 15.31
C GLU A 72 -3.07 6.91 14.39
N THR A 73 -3.84 5.82 14.41
CA THR A 73 -3.68 4.73 13.44
C THR A 73 -4.45 5.06 12.17
N VAL A 74 -3.72 5.17 11.06
CA VAL A 74 -4.25 5.55 9.73
C VAL A 74 -4.14 4.43 8.70
N GLY A 75 -3.79 3.22 9.12
CA GLY A 75 -3.62 2.11 8.21
C GLY A 75 -2.92 0.91 8.81
N VAL A 76 -2.63 -0.06 7.94
CA VAL A 76 -2.01 -1.33 8.33
C VAL A 76 -1.08 -1.84 7.23
N THR A 77 0.08 -2.37 7.62
CA THR A 77 0.97 -3.07 6.69
C THR A 77 0.33 -4.38 6.22
N THR A 78 0.31 -4.60 4.91
CA THR A 78 -0.21 -5.83 4.30
C THR A 78 0.90 -6.85 4.07
N SER A 79 2.12 -6.37 3.78
CA SER A 79 3.31 -7.19 3.58
C SER A 79 4.58 -6.43 3.95
N GLY A 80 5.67 -7.16 4.20
CA GLY A 80 6.96 -6.55 4.51
C GLY A 80 8.12 -7.53 4.53
N THR A 81 9.28 -7.06 4.07
CA THR A 81 10.52 -7.84 3.99
C THR A 81 11.76 -6.95 3.96
N PHE A 82 12.93 -7.54 4.09
CA PHE A 82 14.20 -6.84 3.85
C PHE A 82 14.47 -6.86 2.34
N SER A 83 14.84 -5.71 1.76
CA SER A 83 15.26 -5.61 0.37
C SER A 83 16.79 -5.77 0.28
N PRO A 84 17.34 -6.87 -0.26
CA PRO A 84 18.79 -7.02 -0.41
C PRO A 84 19.39 -5.98 -1.36
N THR A 85 18.63 -5.54 -2.36
CA THR A 85 19.08 -4.52 -3.34
C THR A 85 19.19 -3.13 -2.71
N LEU A 86 18.22 -2.75 -1.87
CA LEU A 86 18.22 -1.42 -1.23
C LEU A 86 18.93 -1.41 0.12
N GLN A 87 19.20 -2.59 0.69
CA GLN A 87 19.74 -2.78 2.04
C GLN A 87 18.85 -2.15 3.14
N VAL A 88 17.54 -2.10 2.94
CA VAL A 88 16.57 -1.54 3.90
C VAL A 88 15.32 -2.41 4.05
N GLY A 89 14.59 -2.25 5.15
CA GLY A 89 13.25 -2.80 5.31
C GLY A 89 12.24 -2.09 4.41
N ILE A 90 11.45 -2.86 3.66
CA ILE A 90 10.37 -2.34 2.82
C ILE A 90 9.06 -3.08 3.12
N GLY A 91 7.93 -2.47 2.81
CA GLY A 91 6.63 -3.10 2.93
C GLY A 91 5.57 -2.40 2.12
N LEU A 92 4.42 -3.04 2.00
CA LEU A 92 3.21 -2.42 1.48
C LEU A 92 2.22 -2.24 2.63
N ALA A 93 1.40 -1.19 2.55
CA ALA A 93 0.37 -0.90 3.52
C ALA A 93 -0.87 -0.35 2.86
N LEU A 94 -2.04 -0.71 3.39
CA LEU A 94 -3.29 -0.01 3.10
C LEU A 94 -3.41 1.14 4.09
N ILE A 95 -3.41 2.37 3.57
CA ILE A 95 -3.53 3.61 4.33
C ILE A 95 -4.86 4.27 4.00
N ASP A 96 -5.57 4.77 5.00
CA ASP A 96 -6.84 5.48 4.84
C ASP A 96 -6.65 6.75 4.00
N SER A 97 -7.56 6.98 3.06
CA SER A 97 -7.42 8.05 2.07
C SER A 97 -7.65 9.44 2.68
N ASP A 98 -8.42 9.53 3.76
CA ASP A 98 -8.68 10.76 4.53
C ASP A 98 -7.47 11.22 5.36
N ALA A 99 -6.51 10.32 5.66
CA ALA A 99 -5.24 10.67 6.28
C ALA A 99 -4.34 11.55 5.39
N GLY A 100 -4.68 11.75 4.10
CA GLY A 100 -4.02 12.73 3.23
C GLY A 100 -2.55 12.42 2.93
N ILE A 101 -2.16 11.13 3.00
CA ILE A 101 -0.76 10.73 2.92
C ILE A 101 -0.25 10.69 1.47
N GLU A 102 0.77 11.51 1.22
CA GLU A 102 1.42 11.69 -0.09
C GLU A 102 2.74 10.91 -0.18
N ASP A 103 3.17 10.65 -1.42
CA ASP A 103 4.47 10.03 -1.67
C ASP A 103 5.61 10.96 -1.20
N GLY A 104 6.60 10.40 -0.52
CA GLY A 104 7.75 11.11 0.04
C GLY A 104 7.58 11.54 1.50
N GLN A 105 6.36 11.53 2.05
CA GLN A 105 6.10 11.87 3.46
C GLN A 105 6.69 10.83 4.43
N GLN A 106 7.02 11.28 5.64
CA GLN A 106 7.44 10.42 6.74
C GLN A 106 6.23 10.03 7.58
N ILE A 107 6.14 8.76 7.93
CA ILE A 107 5.13 8.19 8.81
C ILE A 107 5.79 7.23 9.80
N ASN A 108 5.08 6.87 10.86
CA ASN A 108 5.54 5.85 11.78
C ASN A 108 4.82 4.53 11.54
N VAL A 109 5.47 3.43 11.87
CA VAL A 109 4.85 2.11 11.98
C VAL A 109 5.09 1.58 13.38
N ASP A 110 4.06 1.07 14.05
CA ASP A 110 4.24 0.42 15.34
C ASP A 110 4.83 -0.99 15.15
N VAL A 111 6.08 -1.17 15.57
CA VAL A 111 6.75 -2.46 15.65
C VAL A 111 6.87 -2.86 17.11
N ARG A 112 5.85 -3.57 17.61
CA ARG A 112 5.81 -4.15 18.97
C ARG A 112 5.94 -3.09 20.08
N GLY A 113 5.17 -2.01 19.99
CA GLY A 113 5.16 -0.89 20.92
C GLY A 113 6.23 0.18 20.64
N ARG A 114 6.95 0.08 19.51
CA ARG A 114 7.96 1.05 19.11
C ARG A 114 7.59 1.66 17.77
N ALA A 115 7.39 2.98 17.76
CA ALA A 115 7.28 3.75 16.53
C ALA A 115 8.61 3.69 15.75
N VAL A 116 8.57 3.17 14.53
CA VAL A 116 9.70 3.19 13.59
C VAL A 116 9.34 4.05 12.39
N GLU A 117 10.26 4.95 12.03
CA GLU A 117 10.05 5.89 10.93
C GLU A 117 10.20 5.20 9.57
N CYS A 118 9.24 5.48 8.69
CA CYS A 118 9.19 5.02 7.32
C CYS A 118 8.85 6.18 6.37
N GLN A 119 9.49 6.18 5.21
CA GLN A 119 9.11 7.04 4.09
C GLN A 119 8.05 6.34 3.23
N VAL A 120 6.98 7.05 2.91
CA VAL A 120 5.98 6.63 1.93
C VAL A 120 6.58 6.73 0.54
N VAL A 121 6.45 5.68 -0.25
CA VAL A 121 6.99 5.62 -1.61
C VAL A 121 5.95 5.07 -2.58
N CYS A 122 5.91 5.66 -3.78
CA CYS A 122 5.18 5.11 -4.91
C CYS A 122 5.95 3.90 -5.46
N PRO A 123 5.39 2.67 -5.45
CA PRO A 123 6.04 1.55 -6.12
C PRO A 123 6.25 1.83 -7.62
N PRO A 124 7.33 1.31 -8.22
CA PRO A 124 8.18 0.25 -7.69
C PRO A 124 9.35 0.73 -6.82
N PHE A 125 9.68 -0.07 -5.79
CA PHE A 125 10.85 0.18 -4.92
C PHE A 125 12.21 0.16 -5.62
N VAL A 126 12.32 -0.53 -6.77
CA VAL A 126 13.57 -0.69 -7.52
C VAL A 126 13.29 -0.44 -8.99
N ALA A 127 14.31 -0.03 -9.74
CA ALA A 127 14.18 0.23 -11.17
C ALA A 127 13.71 -1.03 -11.92
N VAL A 128 12.69 -0.87 -12.75
CA VAL A 128 12.15 -1.95 -13.59
C VAL A 128 13.14 -2.23 -14.72
N LYS A 129 13.53 -3.49 -14.86
CA LYS A 129 14.32 -3.97 -16.01
C LYS A 129 13.46 -4.90 -16.84
N THR A 130 12.49 -4.34 -17.56
CA THR A 130 11.73 -5.05 -18.60
C THR A 130 12.32 -4.66 -19.96
N ARG A 131 12.74 -5.67 -20.72
CA ARG A 131 13.06 -5.50 -22.15
C ARG A 131 11.78 -5.34 -22.95
#